data_AF-A0A915I1D6-F1
#
_entry.id   AF-A0A915I1D6-F1
#
_cell.length_a   1.000
_cell.length_b   1.000
_cell.length_c   1.000
_cell.angle_alpha   90.00
_cell.angle_beta   90.00
_cell.angle_gamma   90.00
#
_symmetry.space_group_name_H-M   'P 1'
#
loop_
_entity.id
_entity.type
_entity.pdbx_description
1 polymer ?
#
loop_
_entity_poly.entity_id
_entity_poly.type
_entity_poly.pdbx_seq_one_letter_code
_entity_poly.pdbx_strand_id
1 'polypeptide(L)'
;KLLATARKLVSHFKHWLKATENLKKFQEAFLPSDKGNHLLQAELTHWNAQYYMLDHLIEQNLRIMAALQGDKKLLLRDDQWILAANVVKMLQTFESATRKLCLKSACVSQMIPFVKTLKCHLKKSISNSILILSKHQMLLGLASGMDQLMGIDFCCMSTLLDPRYKIRFFNDNQKN
;
A
#
# COMPACT_ATOMS: atom_id res chain seq x y z
N LYS A 1 -9.25 6.18 -12.79
CA LYS A 1 -10.57 5.50 -12.91
C LYS A 1 -10.83 4.51 -11.77
N LEU A 2 -9.94 3.56 -11.46
CA LEU A 2 -10.08 2.60 -10.35
C LEU A 2 -10.50 3.23 -9.01
N LEU A 3 -9.72 4.19 -8.49
CA LEU A 3 -9.96 4.79 -7.18
C LEU A 3 -11.31 5.52 -7.09
N ALA A 4 -11.77 6.14 -8.17
CA ALA A 4 -13.06 6.81 -8.20
C ALA A 4 -14.21 5.80 -8.07
N THR A 5 -14.13 4.68 -8.80
CA THR A 5 -15.10 3.57 -8.71
C THR A 5 -15.08 2.94 -7.31
N ALA A 6 -13.89 2.67 -6.75
CA ALA A 6 -13.75 2.14 -5.40
C ALA A 6 -14.38 3.07 -4.33
N ARG A 7 -14.13 4.38 -4.41
CA ARG A 7 -14.76 5.35 -3.50
C ARG A 7 -16.28 5.40 -3.66
N LYS A 8 -16.79 5.33 -4.89
CA LYS A 8 -18.23 5.31 -5.16
C LYS A 8 -18.89 4.08 -4.54
N LEU A 9 -18.24 2.92 -4.66
CA LEU A 9 -18.70 1.67 -4.05
C LEU A 9 -18.76 1.78 -2.53
N VAL A 10 -17.67 2.23 -1.88
CA VAL A 10 -17.65 2.43 -0.42
C VAL A 10 -18.69 3.46 0.02
N SER A 11 -18.84 4.55 -0.74
CA SER A 11 -19.83 5.60 -0.48
C SER A 11 -21.27 5.06 -0.52
N HIS A 12 -21.59 4.15 -1.46
CA HIS A 12 -22.90 3.49 -1.49
C HIS A 12 -23.21 2.77 -0.17
N PHE A 13 -22.30 1.92 0.31
CA PHE A 13 -22.50 1.20 1.57
C PHE A 13 -22.45 2.09 2.82
N LYS A 14 -21.89 3.30 2.73
CA LYS A 14 -21.88 4.27 3.83
C LYS A 14 -23.18 5.07 3.93
N HIS A 15 -23.80 5.40 2.79
CA HIS A 15 -24.99 6.26 2.76
C HIS A 15 -26.31 5.49 2.73
N TRP A 16 -26.30 4.23 2.29
CA TRP A 16 -27.52 3.45 2.09
C TRP A 16 -27.68 2.41 3.20
N LEU A 17 -28.49 2.72 4.20
CA LEU A 17 -28.69 1.88 5.40
C LEU A 17 -29.01 0.42 5.04
N LYS A 18 -29.93 0.20 4.09
CA LYS A 18 -30.31 -1.13 3.61
C LYS A 18 -29.14 -1.90 3.00
N ALA A 19 -28.26 -1.22 2.26
CA ALA A 19 -27.07 -1.83 1.69
C ALA A 19 -26.04 -2.17 2.78
N THR A 20 -25.87 -1.29 3.77
CA THR A 20 -25.01 -1.53 4.94
C THR A 20 -25.48 -2.74 5.75
N GLU A 21 -26.78 -2.82 6.06
CA GLU A 21 -27.37 -3.94 6.80
C GLU A 21 -27.21 -5.26 6.06
N ASN A 22 -27.46 -5.27 4.75
CA ASN A 22 -27.24 -6.45 3.94
C ASN A 22 -25.77 -6.87 3.92
N LEU A 23 -24.84 -5.93 3.80
CA LEU A 23 -23.41 -6.23 3.87
C LEU A 23 -23.02 -6.83 5.22
N LYS A 24 -23.54 -6.28 6.32
CA LYS A 24 -23.30 -6.82 7.67
C LYS A 24 -23.78 -8.26 7.82
N LYS A 25 -24.98 -8.59 7.33
CA LYS A 25 -25.49 -9.98 7.32
C LYS A 25 -24.53 -10.94 6.62
N PHE A 26 -23.97 -10.54 5.49
CA PHE A 26 -22.96 -11.35 4.78
C PHE A 26 -21.57 -11.28 5.43
N GLN A 27 -21.25 -10.27 6.22
CA GLN A 27 -20.00 -10.26 7.00
C GLN A 27 -20.07 -11.21 8.19
N GLU A 28 -21.23 -11.32 8.83
CA GLU A 28 -21.49 -12.20 9.96
C GLU A 28 -21.67 -13.67 9.53
N ALA A 29 -22.24 -13.92 8.35
CA ALA A 29 -22.44 -15.27 7.82
C ALA A 29 -21.17 -15.93 7.26
N PHE A 30 -20.14 -15.14 6.95
CA PHE A 30 -18.84 -15.64 6.47
C PHE A 30 -17.82 -15.63 7.62
N LEU A 31 -16.65 -16.27 7.43
CA LEU A 31 -15.56 -16.27 8.42
C LEU A 31 -15.24 -14.84 8.90
N PRO A 32 -14.81 -14.66 10.18
CA PRO A 32 -14.44 -13.34 10.69
C PRO A 32 -13.41 -12.65 9.78
N SER A 33 -13.61 -11.36 9.53
CA SER A 33 -12.64 -10.54 8.80
C SER A 33 -11.49 -10.17 9.72
N ASP A 34 -10.25 -10.44 9.28
CA ASP A 34 -9.04 -10.06 10.02
C ASP A 34 -8.87 -8.53 10.13
N LYS A 35 -9.53 -7.76 9.22
CA LYS A 35 -9.45 -6.29 9.17
C LYS A 35 -10.72 -5.61 9.65
N GLY A 36 -11.68 -6.38 10.16
CA GLY A 36 -12.95 -5.89 10.67
C GLY A 36 -14.00 -5.62 9.59
N ASN A 37 -15.26 -5.54 10.04
CA ASN A 37 -16.44 -5.56 9.16
C ASN A 37 -16.80 -4.18 8.55
N HIS A 38 -15.98 -3.14 8.72
CA HIS A 38 -16.29 -1.82 8.18
C HIS A 38 -15.49 -1.54 6.91
N LEU A 39 -16.18 -1.07 5.87
CA LEU A 39 -15.50 -0.55 4.67
C LEU A 39 -14.87 0.80 4.98
N LEU A 40 -13.57 0.92 4.71
CA LEU A 40 -12.83 2.16 4.92
C LEU A 40 -13.02 3.10 3.72
N GLN A 41 -13.48 4.33 3.98
CA GLN A 41 -13.50 5.37 2.95
C GLN A 41 -12.16 6.08 2.95
N ALA A 42 -11.44 6.02 1.82
CA ALA A 42 -10.19 6.75 1.69
C ALA A 42 -10.44 8.27 1.69
N GLU A 43 -9.82 8.97 2.63
CA GLU A 43 -9.63 10.41 2.53
C GLU A 43 -8.70 10.72 1.34
N LEU A 44 -8.98 11.82 0.62
CA LEU A 44 -8.28 12.14 -0.63
C LEU A 44 -6.78 12.43 -0.43
N THR A 45 -6.36 12.74 0.79
CA THR A 45 -5.10 13.40 1.11
C THR A 45 -3.91 12.46 1.33
N HIS A 46 -4.11 11.16 1.57
CA HIS A 46 -2.99 10.25 1.87
C HIS A 46 -3.08 8.91 1.12
N TRP A 47 -1.97 8.49 0.49
CA TRP A 47 -1.90 7.23 -0.25
C TRP A 47 -2.15 6.00 0.64
N ASN A 48 -1.76 6.05 1.93
CA ASN A 48 -2.10 5.00 2.93
C ASN A 48 -3.61 4.77 3.02
N ALA A 49 -4.42 5.83 3.05
CA ALA A 49 -5.87 5.69 3.14
C ALA A 49 -6.44 4.99 1.89
N GLN A 50 -5.89 5.31 0.72
CA GLN A 50 -6.26 4.66 -0.54
C GLN A 50 -5.83 3.20 -0.58
N TYR A 51 -4.63 2.88 -0.06
CA TYR A 51 -4.13 1.53 0.11
C TYR A 51 -5.06 0.70 0.99
N TYR A 52 -5.36 1.16 2.21
CA TYR A 52 -6.22 0.42 3.14
C TYR A 52 -7.64 0.24 2.61
N MET A 53 -8.22 1.25 1.94
CA MET A 53 -9.52 1.12 1.28
C MET A 53 -9.53 -0.02 0.24
N LEU A 54 -8.54 -0.04 -0.66
CA LEU A 54 -8.46 -1.10 -1.68
C LEU A 54 -8.22 -2.47 -1.05
N ASP A 55 -7.34 -2.54 -0.05
CA ASP A 55 -6.98 -3.77 0.66
C ASP A 55 -8.17 -4.38 1.43
N HIS A 56 -9.01 -3.55 2.05
CA HIS A 56 -10.28 -3.99 2.67
C HIS A 56 -11.32 -4.41 1.63
N LEU A 57 -11.44 -3.67 0.52
CA LEU A 57 -12.38 -4.01 -0.55
C LEU A 57 -12.08 -5.38 -1.17
N ILE A 58 -10.80 -5.70 -1.37
CA ILE A 58 -10.37 -6.99 -1.93
C ILE A 58 -10.69 -8.12 -0.95
N GLU A 59 -10.41 -7.94 0.33
CA GLU A 59 -10.69 -8.94 1.37
C GLU A 59 -12.20 -9.23 1.51
N GLN A 60 -13.03 -8.19 1.36
CA GLN A 60 -14.48 -8.31 1.49
C GLN A 60 -15.20 -8.53 0.15
N ASN A 61 -14.46 -8.79 -0.94
CA ASN A 61 -15.03 -8.84 -2.29
C ASN A 61 -16.22 -9.81 -2.40
N LEU A 62 -16.09 -11.03 -1.88
CA LEU A 62 -17.18 -12.03 -1.89
C LEU A 62 -18.45 -11.54 -1.17
N ARG A 63 -18.27 -10.87 -0.03
CA ARG A 63 -19.37 -10.33 0.79
C ARG A 63 -20.06 -9.16 0.09
N ILE A 64 -19.28 -8.30 -0.55
CA ILE A 64 -19.77 -7.17 -1.35
C ILE A 64 -20.58 -7.68 -2.55
N MET A 65 -20.07 -8.68 -3.28
CA MET A 65 -20.78 -9.27 -4.41
C MET A 65 -22.12 -9.87 -3.99
N ALA A 66 -22.16 -10.60 -2.87
CA ALA A 66 -23.39 -11.15 -2.32
C ALA A 66 -24.39 -10.06 -1.88
N ALA A 67 -23.90 -9.01 -1.21
CA ALA A 67 -24.73 -7.91 -0.73
C ALA A 67 -25.40 -7.09 -1.85
N LEU A 68 -24.76 -6.96 -3.01
CA LEU A 68 -25.29 -6.21 -4.15
C LEU A 68 -26.32 -6.98 -4.99
N GLN A 69 -26.55 -8.27 -4.71
CA GLN A 69 -27.59 -9.09 -5.37
C GLN A 69 -27.62 -8.97 -6.91
N GLY A 70 -26.46 -8.79 -7.55
CA GLY A 70 -26.35 -8.67 -9.00
C GLY A 70 -26.38 -7.24 -9.57
N ASP A 71 -26.46 -6.19 -8.76
CA ASP A 71 -26.24 -4.81 -9.25
C ASP A 71 -24.75 -4.56 -9.55
N LYS A 72 -24.37 -4.91 -10.78
CA LYS A 72 -23.00 -4.77 -11.29
C LYS A 72 -22.61 -3.33 -11.62
N LYS A 73 -23.55 -2.36 -11.60
CA LYS A 73 -23.24 -0.97 -11.99
C LYS A 73 -22.31 -0.27 -11.01
N LEU A 74 -22.35 -0.68 -9.74
CA LEU A 74 -21.53 -0.12 -8.66
C LEU A 74 -20.26 -0.95 -8.40
N LEU A 75 -20.22 -2.20 -8.85
CA LEU A 75 -19.08 -3.10 -8.65
C LEU A 75 -17.87 -2.66 -9.48
N LEU A 76 -16.68 -2.88 -8.95
CA LEU A 76 -15.47 -2.87 -9.76
C LEU A 76 -15.56 -3.99 -10.80
N ARG A 77 -15.08 -3.72 -12.01
CA ARG A 77 -14.92 -4.76 -13.03
C ARG A 77 -13.76 -5.70 -12.69
N ASP A 78 -13.72 -6.86 -13.33
CA ASP A 78 -12.69 -7.88 -13.08
C ASP A 78 -11.27 -7.34 -13.35
N ASP A 79 -11.08 -6.57 -14.42
CA ASP A 79 -9.81 -5.89 -14.72
C ASP A 79 -9.40 -4.91 -13.61
N GLN A 80 -10.38 -4.25 -13.00
CA GLN A 80 -10.17 -3.31 -11.91
C GLN A 80 -9.84 -4.02 -10.59
N TRP A 81 -10.46 -5.17 -10.32
CA TRP A 81 -10.12 -6.01 -9.16
C TRP A 81 -8.69 -6.54 -9.25
N ILE A 82 -8.31 -7.05 -10.43
CA ILE A 82 -6.94 -7.51 -10.69
C ILE A 82 -5.97 -6.35 -10.54
N LEU A 83 -6.27 -5.18 -11.12
CA LEU A 83 -5.44 -3.99 -10.97
C LEU A 83 -5.29 -3.56 -9.49
N ALA A 84 -6.38 -3.56 -8.73
CA ALA A 84 -6.37 -3.23 -7.30
C ALA A 84 -5.47 -4.18 -6.51
N ALA A 85 -5.60 -5.50 -6.73
CA ALA A 85 -4.77 -6.50 -6.06
C ALA A 85 -3.28 -6.31 -6.37
N ASN A 86 -2.92 -5.99 -7.61
CA ASN A 86 -1.54 -5.73 -7.98
C ASN A 86 -1.00 -4.44 -7.35
N VAL A 87 -1.81 -3.37 -7.31
CA VAL A 87 -1.45 -2.10 -6.66
C VAL A 87 -1.24 -2.32 -5.16
N VAL A 88 -2.16 -2.99 -4.48
CA VAL A 88 -2.04 -3.32 -3.04
C VAL A 88 -0.79 -4.14 -2.80
N LYS A 89 -0.54 -5.20 -3.57
CA LYS A 89 0.66 -6.03 -3.43
C LYS A 89 1.95 -5.23 -3.62
N MET A 90 1.98 -4.29 -4.58
CA MET A 90 3.15 -3.43 -4.81
C MET A 90 3.37 -2.44 -3.67
N LEU A 91 2.31 -1.85 -3.13
CA LEU A 91 2.37 -0.83 -2.08
C LEU A 91 2.50 -1.42 -0.67
N GLN A 92 2.26 -2.71 -0.48
CA GLN A 92 2.34 -3.36 0.85
C GLN A 92 3.69 -3.12 1.53
N THR A 93 4.80 -3.25 0.81
CA THR A 93 6.14 -3.01 1.38
C THR A 93 6.36 -1.53 1.73
N PHE A 94 5.76 -0.62 0.98
CA PHE A 94 5.80 0.81 1.26
C PHE A 94 5.01 1.14 2.53
N GLU A 95 3.82 0.57 2.67
CA GLU A 95 2.99 0.74 3.88
C GLU A 95 3.76 0.24 5.09
N SER A 96 4.33 -0.96 5.01
CA SER A 96 5.06 -1.56 6.12
C SER A 96 6.34 -0.78 6.49
N ALA A 97 7.03 -0.21 5.50
CA ALA A 97 8.17 0.66 5.73
C ALA A 97 7.74 1.99 6.38
N THR A 98 6.69 2.61 5.86
CA THR A 98 6.15 3.87 6.38
C THR A 98 5.68 3.71 7.82
N ARG A 99 4.92 2.64 8.11
CA ARG A 99 4.45 2.33 9.46
C ARG A 99 5.60 2.17 10.44
N LYS A 100 6.69 1.50 10.03
CA LYS A 100 7.90 1.36 10.86
C LYS A 100 8.59 2.70 11.11
N LEU A 101 8.70 3.55 10.08
CA LEU A 101 9.33 4.86 10.17
C LEU A 101 8.51 5.87 10.98
N CYS A 102 7.20 5.69 11.09
CA CYS A 102 6.32 6.52 11.90
C CYS A 102 6.28 6.10 13.39
N LEU A 103 6.96 5.02 13.79
CA LEU A 103 7.04 4.63 15.20
C LEU A 103 7.93 5.60 15.97
N LYS A 104 7.63 5.82 17.26
CA LYS A 104 8.49 6.62 18.15
C LYS A 104 9.90 6.04 18.31
N SER A 105 10.04 4.74 18.09
CA SER A 105 11.32 4.02 18.14
C SER A 105 12.07 4.02 16.80
N ALA A 106 11.56 4.70 15.77
CA ALA A 106 12.23 4.77 14.48
C ALA A 106 13.52 5.59 14.59
N CYS A 107 14.59 5.10 13.98
CA CYS A 107 15.88 5.78 13.97
C CYS A 107 16.23 6.26 12.56
N VAL A 108 16.94 7.38 12.46
CA VAL A 108 17.45 7.90 11.17
C VAL A 108 18.36 6.88 10.48
N SER A 109 19.06 6.06 11.26
CA SER A 109 19.91 4.97 10.77
C SER A 109 19.19 3.97 9.86
N GLN A 110 17.86 3.90 9.93
CA GLN A 110 17.05 2.98 9.15
C GLN A 110 16.71 3.53 7.76
N MET A 111 16.82 4.85 7.52
CA MET A 111 16.35 5.50 6.29
C MET A 111 17.01 4.94 5.02
N ILE A 112 18.35 4.85 5.00
CA ILE A 112 19.10 4.30 3.86
C ILE A 112 18.73 2.81 3.62
N PRO A 113 18.77 1.93 4.64
CA PRO A 113 18.28 0.56 4.50
C PRO A 113 16.85 0.47 3.94
N PHE A 114 15.93 1.31 4.42
CA PHE A 114 14.54 1.30 3.95
C PHE A 114 14.43 1.64 2.47
N VAL A 115 15.05 2.74 2.01
CA VAL A 115 15.00 3.13 0.60
C VAL A 115 15.63 2.05 -0.29
N LYS A 116 16.74 1.44 0.17
CA LYS A 116 17.38 0.32 -0.55
C LYS A 116 16.45 -0.89 -0.63
N THR A 117 15.81 -1.28 0.47
CA THR A 117 14.85 -2.39 0.52
C THR A 117 13.66 -2.14 -0.40
N LEU A 118 13.09 -0.93 -0.40
CA LEU A 118 11.98 -0.56 -1.28
C LEU A 118 12.38 -0.62 -2.76
N LYS A 119 13.58 -0.12 -3.10
CA LYS A 119 14.13 -0.20 -4.46
C LYS A 119 14.32 -1.65 -4.92
N CYS A 120 14.87 -2.50 -4.06
CA CYS A 120 15.02 -3.93 -4.34
C CYS A 120 13.68 -4.66 -4.49
N HIS A 121 12.70 -4.34 -3.64
CA HIS A 121 11.36 -4.91 -3.72
C HIS A 121 10.68 -4.54 -5.04
N LEU A 122 10.70 -3.26 -5.41
CA LEU A 122 10.14 -2.82 -6.70
C LEU A 122 10.83 -3.50 -7.87
N LYS A 123 12.17 -3.63 -7.87
CA LYS A 123 12.87 -4.33 -8.96
C LYS A 123 12.39 -5.77 -9.12
N LYS A 124 12.22 -6.50 -8.01
CA LYS A 124 11.79 -7.90 -7.98
C LYS A 124 10.30 -8.12 -8.24
N SER A 125 9.45 -7.10 -8.03
CA SER A 125 8.01 -7.27 -8.24
C SER A 125 7.70 -7.51 -9.72
N ILE A 126 7.00 -8.61 -10.02
CA ILE A 126 6.48 -8.89 -11.35
C ILE A 126 5.44 -7.81 -11.67
N SER A 127 5.64 -7.06 -12.74
CA SER A 127 4.70 -6.02 -13.15
C SER A 127 3.91 -6.47 -14.37
N ASN A 128 2.59 -6.48 -14.23
CA ASN A 128 1.68 -6.50 -15.37
C ASN A 128 1.95 -5.28 -16.24
N SER A 129 1.76 -5.41 -17.56
CA SER A 129 2.02 -4.35 -18.56
C SER A 129 1.49 -2.98 -18.16
N ILE A 130 0.32 -2.95 -17.52
CA ILE A 130 -0.40 -1.74 -17.08
C ILE A 130 0.36 -0.95 -15.99
N LEU A 131 1.15 -1.62 -15.15
CA LEU A 131 1.82 -1.00 -13.99
C LEU A 131 3.31 -0.70 -14.23
N ILE A 132 3.86 -1.05 -15.40
CA ILE A 132 5.29 -0.89 -15.71
C ILE A 132 5.71 0.58 -15.61
N LEU A 133 4.92 1.50 -16.17
CA LEU A 133 5.22 2.93 -16.13
C LEU A 133 5.21 3.48 -14.69
N SER A 134 4.20 3.11 -13.90
CA SER A 134 4.10 3.52 -12.50
C SER A 134 5.28 2.98 -11.68
N LYS A 135 5.64 1.71 -11.87
CA LYS A 135 6.82 1.10 -11.23
C LYS A 135 8.10 1.84 -11.61
N HIS A 136 8.27 2.19 -12.89
CA HIS A 136 9.44 2.93 -13.35
C HIS A 136 9.52 4.32 -12.68
N GLN A 137 8.41 5.06 -12.63
CA GLN A 137 8.35 6.35 -11.95
C GLN A 137 8.68 6.24 -10.46
N MET A 138 8.16 5.21 -9.77
CA MET A 138 8.48 4.97 -8.36
C MET A 138 9.96 4.62 -8.15
N LEU A 139 10.57 3.85 -9.05
CA LEU A 139 12.00 3.54 -9.01
C LEU A 139 12.87 4.78 -9.20
N LEU A 140 12.49 5.69 -10.10
CA LEU A 140 13.17 6.97 -10.26
C LEU A 140 13.05 7.84 -9.01
N GLY A 141 11.85 7.94 -8.43
CA GLY A 141 11.63 8.68 -7.19
C GLY A 141 12.47 8.15 -6.03
N LEU A 142 12.55 6.82 -5.88
CA LEU A 142 13.43 6.20 -4.87
C LEU A 142 14.91 6.38 -5.16
N ALA A 143 15.33 6.43 -6.43
CA ALA A 143 16.72 6.70 -6.78
C ALA A 143 17.10 8.13 -6.37
N SER A 144 16.30 9.12 -6.78
CA SER A 144 16.49 10.51 -6.40
C SER A 144 16.46 10.71 -4.88
N GLY A 145 15.51 10.09 -4.17
CA GLY A 145 15.46 10.14 -2.71
C GLY A 145 16.67 9.47 -2.04
N MET A 146 17.21 8.40 -2.62
CA MET A 146 18.43 7.76 -2.14
C MET A 146 19.64 8.68 -2.29
N ASP A 147 19.77 9.36 -3.44
CA ASP A 147 20.87 10.27 -3.71
C ASP A 147 20.83 11.47 -2.75
N GLN A 148 19.63 12.00 -2.45
CA GLN A 148 19.45 13.04 -1.44
C GLN A 148 19.85 12.57 -0.04
N LEU A 149 19.42 11.37 0.38
CA LEU A 149 19.80 10.82 1.69
C LEU A 149 21.31 10.56 1.81
N MET A 150 21.93 10.13 0.72
CA MET A 150 23.38 9.90 0.67
C MET A 150 24.19 11.21 0.70
N GLY A 151 23.60 12.32 0.25
CA GLY A 151 24.19 13.66 0.38
C GLY A 151 24.09 14.28 1.78
N ILE A 152 23.39 13.63 2.71
CA ILE A 152 23.26 14.09 4.10
C ILE A 152 24.19 13.27 4.98
N ASP A 153 25.31 13.87 5.41
CA ASP A 153 26.35 13.20 6.21
C ASP A 153 25.78 12.53 7.47
N PHE A 154 24.84 13.18 8.17
CA PHE A 154 24.22 12.63 9.37
C PHE A 154 23.43 11.34 9.09
N CYS A 155 22.74 11.24 7.95
CA CYS A 155 22.01 10.02 7.58
C CYS A 155 22.99 8.87 7.32
N CYS A 156 24.07 9.14 6.55
CA CYS A 156 25.12 8.17 6.28
C CYS A 156 25.81 7.70 7.58
N MET A 157 26.24 8.63 8.41
CA MET A 157 26.92 8.33 9.68
C MET A 157 26.00 7.56 10.63
N SER A 158 24.73 7.96 10.77
CA SER A 158 23.79 7.25 11.64
C SER A 158 23.55 5.81 11.17
N THR A 159 23.44 5.56 9.86
CA THR A 159 23.33 4.20 9.32
C THR A 159 24.62 3.40 9.51
N LEU A 160 25.77 4.02 9.32
CA LEU A 160 27.08 3.37 9.46
C LEU A 160 27.37 2.96 10.91
N LEU A 161 27.05 3.82 11.88
CA LEU A 161 27.26 3.59 13.30
C LEU A 161 26.24 2.61 13.90
N ASP A 162 25.10 2.37 13.24
CA ASP A 162 24.11 1.42 13.72
C ASP A 162 24.60 -0.03 13.51
N PRO A 163 24.79 -0.82 14.59
CA PRO A 163 25.30 -2.19 14.50
C PRO A 163 24.47 -3.11 13.61
N ARG A 164 23.17 -2.81 13.42
CA ARG A 164 22.24 -3.58 12.59
C ARG A 164 22.55 -3.45 11.09
N TYR A 165 23.09 -2.30 10.68
CA TYR A 165 23.24 -1.93 9.27
C TYR A 165 24.70 -1.82 8.84
N LYS A 166 25.58 -1.22 9.66
CA LYS A 166 27.02 -1.04 9.40
C LYS A 166 27.30 -0.76 7.91
N ILE A 167 28.28 -1.46 7.33
CA ILE A 167 28.70 -1.35 5.93
C ILE A 167 27.82 -2.12 4.93
N ARG A 168 26.74 -2.79 5.37
CA ARG A 168 25.96 -3.71 4.50
C ARG A 168 25.17 -2.99 3.41
N PHE A 169 24.90 -1.70 3.59
CA PHE A 169 24.06 -0.91 2.69
C PHE A 169 24.84 0.15 1.89
N PHE A 170 26.14 0.27 2.16
CA PHE A 170 27.07 1.17 1.46
C PHE A 170 27.85 0.42 0.38
N ASN A 171 28.12 1.10 -0.74
CA ASN A 171 29.03 0.60 -1.77
C ASN A 171 30.49 0.76 -1.29
N ASP A 172 31.44 0.03 -1.88
CA ASP A 172 32.84 0.02 -1.41
C ASP A 172 33.49 1.41 -1.38
N ASN A 173 33.09 2.32 -2.27
CA ASN A 173 33.58 3.71 -2.30
C ASN A 173 33.10 4.59 -1.13
N GLN A 174 32.17 4.11 -0.31
CA GLN A 174 31.58 4.84 0.82
C GLN A 174 31.88 4.18 2.17
N LYS A 175 32.84 3.24 2.21
CA LYS A 175 33.28 2.53 3.42
C LYS A 175 34.58 3.09 4.01
N ASN A 176 35.22 4.05 3.34
CA ASN A 176 36.47 4.69 3.76
C ASN A 176 36.20 6.04 4.41
#